data_AF-A0A6I7NKW1-F1
#
_entry.id   AF-A0A6I7NKW1-F1
#
_cell.length_a   1.000
_cell.length_b   1.000
_cell.length_c   1.000
_cell.angle_alpha   90.00
_cell.angle_beta   90.00
_cell.angle_gamma   90.00
#
_symmetry.space_group_name_H-M   'P 1'
#
loop_
_entity.id
_entity.type
_entity.pdbx_description
1 polymer ?
#
loop_
_entity_poly.entity_id
_entity_poly.type
_entity_poly.pdbx_seq_one_letter_code
_entity_poly.pdbx_strand_id
1 'polypeptide(L)'
;MQPNDVAVLTDKTKITKDQGNYLFENNFAFVTPEGEVKLKENKLFEERVIATVDPDTLEDKIEALETAFTGLEESFSSLFNKLSESSGKDFDDIKSKADQLIDDAKSAAAIGDFESLISSANKKLEEIGKKKAKEESPGKIEEPS
;
A
#
# COMPACT_ATOMS: atom_id res chain seq x y z
N MET A 1 50.32 11.38 -29.61
CA MET A 1 49.77 10.25 -28.84
C MET A 1 48.89 10.85 -27.75
N GLN A 2 47.57 10.73 -27.88
CA GLN A 2 46.60 11.11 -26.85
C GLN A 2 45.88 9.82 -26.43
N PRO A 3 45.90 9.42 -25.16
CA PRO A 3 44.97 8.41 -24.67
C PRO A 3 43.64 9.09 -24.34
N ASN A 4 42.59 8.63 -25.02
CA ASN A 4 41.20 8.88 -24.69
C ASN A 4 40.86 8.13 -23.40
N ASP A 5 40.63 8.84 -22.31
CA ASP A 5 40.01 8.28 -21.11
C ASP A 5 38.50 8.59 -21.16
N VAL A 6 37.76 7.64 -21.75
CA VAL A 6 36.30 7.60 -21.69
C VAL A 6 35.95 6.84 -20.42
N ALA A 7 35.78 7.57 -19.32
CA ALA A 7 35.16 7.01 -18.12
C ALA A 7 33.64 6.94 -18.37
N VAL A 8 33.22 5.72 -18.71
CA VAL A 8 31.86 5.26 -18.91
C VAL A 8 30.95 5.68 -17.74
N LEU A 9 29.82 6.31 -18.09
CA LEU A 9 28.63 6.43 -17.25
C LEU A 9 28.35 5.07 -16.60
N THR A 10 28.63 4.93 -15.31
CA THR A 10 27.99 3.89 -14.50
C THR A 10 26.57 4.37 -14.23
N ASP A 11 25.71 4.22 -15.24
CA ASP A 11 24.28 4.06 -15.02
C ASP A 11 24.14 2.96 -13.98
N LYS A 12 23.65 3.35 -12.80
CA LYS A 12 23.21 2.40 -11.77
C LYS A 12 22.27 1.44 -12.47
N THR A 13 22.76 0.22 -12.62
CA THR A 13 22.09 -0.95 -13.15
C THR A 13 20.63 -0.93 -12.75
N LYS A 14 19.76 -0.59 -13.72
CA LYS A 14 18.39 -1.09 -13.73
C LYS A 14 18.51 -2.59 -13.53
N ILE A 15 18.04 -3.05 -12.38
CA ILE A 15 17.97 -4.45 -12.02
C ILE A 15 17.25 -5.13 -13.19
N THR A 16 18.02 -5.89 -13.96
CA THR A 16 17.52 -6.74 -15.02
C THR A 16 16.52 -7.68 -14.38
N LYS A 17 15.25 -7.57 -14.83
CA LYS A 17 14.20 -8.56 -14.59
C LYS A 17 14.80 -9.93 -14.88
N ASP A 18 15.10 -10.65 -13.81
CA ASP A 18 15.60 -12.01 -13.87
C ASP A 18 14.57 -12.83 -14.66
N GLN A 19 15.05 -13.51 -15.69
CA GLN A 19 14.23 -14.37 -16.52
C GLN A 19 13.82 -15.61 -15.71
N GLY A 20 12.71 -15.47 -14.97
CA GLY A 20 11.61 -16.43 -15.02
C GLY A 20 11.87 -17.80 -14.40
N ASN A 21 12.49 -17.89 -13.22
CA ASN A 21 12.47 -19.11 -12.42
C ASN A 21 11.85 -18.90 -11.03
N TYR A 22 10.76 -18.12 -10.98
CA TYR A 22 9.96 -17.97 -9.77
C TYR A 22 9.07 -19.19 -9.56
N LEU A 23 8.96 -19.65 -8.31
CA LEU A 23 8.04 -20.73 -7.94
C LEU A 23 6.58 -20.26 -8.02
N PHE A 24 6.36 -18.97 -7.76
CA PHE A 24 5.06 -18.32 -7.84
C PHE A 24 5.26 -16.86 -8.26
N GLU A 25 4.39 -16.33 -9.10
CA GLU A 25 4.38 -14.91 -9.46
C GLU A 25 2.93 -14.44 -9.63
N ASN A 26 2.60 -13.32 -8.99
CA ASN A 26 1.35 -12.60 -9.16
C ASN A 26 1.65 -11.11 -9.40
N ASN A 27 0.61 -10.30 -9.54
CA ASN A 27 0.67 -8.85 -9.74
C ASN A 27 1.34 -8.13 -8.56
N PHE A 28 1.24 -8.67 -7.34
CA PHE A 28 1.72 -8.01 -6.13
C PHE A 28 3.00 -8.61 -5.54
N ALA A 29 3.27 -9.89 -5.82
CA ALA A 29 4.36 -10.63 -5.18
C ALA A 29 4.94 -11.70 -6.12
N PHE A 30 6.13 -12.19 -5.80
CA PHE A 30 6.73 -13.35 -6.42
C PHE A 30 7.53 -14.15 -5.40
N VAL A 31 7.75 -15.43 -5.69
CA VAL A 31 8.50 -16.35 -4.83
C VAL A 31 9.73 -16.85 -5.58
N THR A 32 10.90 -16.68 -4.98
CA THR A 32 12.17 -17.17 -5.54
C THR A 32 12.26 -18.70 -5.44
N PRO A 33 13.13 -19.37 -6.22
CA PRO A 33 13.36 -20.81 -6.09
C PRO A 33 13.93 -21.21 -4.73
N GLU A 34 14.45 -20.25 -3.96
CA GLU A 34 14.89 -20.42 -2.57
C GLU A 34 13.72 -20.41 -1.58
N GLY A 35 12.50 -20.16 -2.04
CA GLY A 35 11.31 -20.06 -1.20
C GLY A 35 11.09 -18.67 -0.60
N GLU A 36 11.79 -17.62 -1.06
CA GLU A 36 11.59 -16.28 -0.52
C GLU A 36 10.39 -15.61 -1.19
N VAL A 37 9.38 -15.25 -0.41
CA VAL A 37 8.23 -14.45 -0.84
C VAL A 37 8.62 -12.98 -0.80
N LYS A 38 8.74 -12.38 -1.99
CA LYS A 38 9.06 -10.98 -2.20
C LYS A 38 7.83 -10.22 -2.68
N LEU A 39 7.50 -9.12 -1.99
CA LEU A 39 6.54 -8.15 -2.50
C LEU A 39 7.21 -7.29 -3.56
N LYS A 40 6.53 -7.11 -4.70
CA LYS A 40 6.98 -6.23 -5.77
C LYS A 40 7.01 -4.79 -5.27
N GLU A 41 8.00 -4.01 -5.75
CA GLU A 41 8.02 -2.57 -5.50
C GLU A 41 6.72 -1.93 -5.99
N ASN A 42 6.23 -0.95 -5.22
CA ASN A 42 5.05 -0.17 -5.58
C ASN A 42 5.23 1.28 -5.12
N LYS A 43 4.19 2.11 -5.25
CA LYS A 43 4.26 3.51 -4.82
C LYS A 43 4.34 3.70 -3.30
N LEU A 44 4.12 2.65 -2.52
CA LEU A 44 4.04 2.68 -1.06
C LEU A 44 5.34 2.21 -0.40
N PHE A 45 5.99 1.20 -0.97
CA PHE A 45 7.20 0.55 -0.46
C PHE A 45 8.04 -0.03 -1.60
N GLU A 46 9.34 -0.16 -1.35
CA GLU A 46 10.28 -0.84 -2.25
C GLU A 46 10.13 -2.36 -2.16
N GLU A 47 10.66 -3.07 -3.16
CA GLU A 47 10.68 -4.53 -3.18
C GLU A 47 11.32 -5.08 -1.90
N ARG A 48 10.65 -6.02 -1.23
CA ARG A 48 11.13 -6.58 0.03
C ARG A 48 10.63 -8.01 0.27
N VAL A 49 11.45 -8.79 0.98
CA VAL A 49 11.07 -10.12 1.45
C VAL A 49 10.08 -9.97 2.62
N ILE A 50 8.91 -10.60 2.50
CA ILE A 50 7.89 -10.60 3.54
C ILE A 50 7.77 -11.93 4.28
N ALA A 51 8.15 -13.02 3.62
CA ALA A 51 8.09 -14.36 4.19
C ALA A 51 9.07 -15.28 3.46
N THR A 52 9.40 -16.39 4.10
CA THR A 52 10.07 -17.53 3.46
C THR A 52 9.16 -18.73 3.59
N VAL A 53 9.05 -19.51 2.52
CA VAL A 53 8.17 -20.66 2.41
C VAL A 53 8.90 -21.80 1.71
N ASP A 54 8.71 -23.01 2.22
CA ASP A 54 9.21 -24.20 1.56
C ASP A 54 8.41 -24.48 0.27
N PRO A 55 9.04 -24.92 -0.82
CA PRO A 55 8.36 -25.22 -2.08
C PRO A 55 7.22 -26.24 -1.91
N ASP A 56 7.33 -27.16 -0.95
CA ASP A 56 6.28 -28.14 -0.61
C ASP A 56 5.04 -27.54 0.06
N THR A 57 5.14 -26.35 0.66
CA THR A 57 4.05 -25.65 1.38
C THR A 57 3.74 -24.27 0.81
N LEU A 58 4.24 -24.02 -0.41
CA LEU A 58 4.13 -22.75 -1.12
C LEU A 58 2.68 -22.29 -1.21
N GLU A 59 1.79 -23.16 -1.66
CA GLU A 59 0.39 -22.84 -1.94
C GLU A 59 -0.36 -22.45 -0.65
N ASP A 60 -0.22 -23.23 0.43
CA ASP A 60 -0.79 -22.93 1.75
C ASP A 60 -0.29 -21.59 2.31
N LYS A 61 1.00 -21.28 2.11
CA LYS A 61 1.57 -20.02 2.63
C LYS A 61 1.09 -18.83 1.83
N ILE A 62 1.03 -18.94 0.51
CA ILE A 62 0.51 -17.87 -0.35
C ILE A 62 -0.95 -17.60 0.04
N GLU A 63 -1.77 -18.65 0.19
CA GLU A 63 -3.15 -18.51 0.65
C GLU A 63 -3.23 -17.83 2.03
N ALA A 64 -2.34 -18.20 2.97
CA ALA A 64 -2.27 -17.56 4.28
C ALA A 64 -1.89 -16.07 4.19
N LEU A 65 -1.00 -15.68 3.27
CA LEU A 65 -0.60 -14.29 3.05
C LEU A 65 -1.70 -13.48 2.35
N GLU A 66 -2.47 -14.07 1.44
CA GLU A 66 -3.66 -13.45 0.83
C GLU A 66 -4.79 -13.31 1.86
N THR A 67 -4.96 -14.31 2.73
CA THR A 67 -5.90 -14.25 3.86
C THR A 67 -5.50 -13.17 4.85
N ALA A 68 -4.21 -13.03 5.14
CA ALA A 68 -3.70 -11.93 5.98
C ALA A 68 -4.03 -10.56 5.38
N PHE A 69 -3.94 -10.42 4.04
CA PHE A 69 -4.35 -9.20 3.35
C PHE A 69 -5.84 -8.94 3.50
N THR A 70 -6.67 -9.98 3.36
CA THR A 70 -8.12 -9.88 3.57
C THR A 70 -8.45 -9.34 4.97
N GLY A 71 -7.73 -9.78 6.01
CA GLY A 71 -7.89 -9.25 7.37
C GLY A 71 -7.51 -7.76 7.51
N LEU A 72 -6.53 -7.28 6.72
CA LEU A 72 -6.25 -5.84 6.62
C LEU A 72 -7.41 -5.11 5.94
N GLU A 73 -7.95 -5.64 4.84
CA GLU A 73 -9.11 -5.04 4.17
C GLU A 73 -10.32 -4.90 5.10
N GLU A 74 -10.60 -5.91 5.92
CA GLU A 74 -11.67 -5.86 6.92
C GLU A 74 -11.41 -4.78 7.99
N SER A 75 -10.16 -4.62 8.42
CA SER A 75 -9.76 -3.60 9.38
C SER A 75 -9.97 -2.19 8.82
N PHE A 76 -9.56 -1.96 7.57
CA PHE A 76 -9.81 -0.70 6.85
C PHE A 76 -11.30 -0.48 6.59
N SER A 77 -12.04 -1.51 6.18
CA SER A 77 -13.48 -1.43 5.94
C SER A 77 -14.23 -1.04 7.23
N SER A 78 -13.86 -1.66 8.36
CA SER A 78 -14.39 -1.31 9.68
C SER A 78 -14.08 0.15 10.04
N LEU A 79 -12.87 0.62 9.72
CA LEU A 79 -12.50 2.02 9.90
C LEU A 79 -13.37 2.95 9.03
N PHE A 80 -13.63 2.59 7.77
CA PHE A 80 -14.48 3.39 6.88
C PHE A 80 -15.93 3.44 7.32
N ASN A 81 -16.46 2.36 7.88
CA ASN A 81 -17.79 2.36 8.46
C ASN A 81 -17.84 3.31 9.66
N LYS A 82 -16.87 3.22 10.58
CA LYS A 82 -16.75 4.18 11.69
C LYS A 82 -16.59 5.62 11.20
N LEU A 83 -15.83 5.83 10.14
CA LEU A 83 -15.64 7.15 9.54
C LEU A 83 -16.95 7.72 8.97
N SER A 84 -17.78 6.86 8.36
CA SER A 84 -19.09 7.25 7.85
C SER A 84 -20.11 7.52 8.95
N GLU A 85 -19.99 6.83 10.10
CA GLU A 85 -20.88 6.98 11.26
C GLU A 85 -20.42 8.10 12.22
N SER A 86 -19.14 8.46 12.22
CA SER A 86 -18.59 9.44 13.16
C SER A 86 -19.03 10.86 12.82
N SER A 87 -19.68 11.47 13.80
CA SER A 87 -20.06 12.89 13.77
C SER A 87 -18.91 13.73 14.28
N GLY A 88 -18.06 14.28 13.39
CA GLY A 88 -17.22 15.43 13.79
C GLY A 88 -15.97 15.09 14.61
N LYS A 89 -16.20 14.62 15.83
CA LYS A 89 -15.27 14.61 16.95
C LYS A 89 -14.27 13.46 16.90
N ASP A 90 -14.68 12.28 16.41
CA ASP A 90 -13.79 11.11 16.35
C ASP A 90 -12.98 11.06 15.03
N PHE A 91 -13.03 12.09 14.19
CA PHE A 91 -12.32 12.07 12.91
C PHE A 91 -10.81 12.10 13.08
N ASP A 92 -10.30 12.82 14.08
CA ASP A 92 -8.88 12.82 14.38
C ASP A 92 -8.42 11.43 14.85
N ASP A 93 -9.19 10.79 15.75
CA ASP A 93 -8.95 9.40 16.18
C ASP A 93 -9.01 8.41 15.01
N ILE A 94 -9.99 8.55 14.12
CA ILE A 94 -10.17 7.68 12.96
C ILE A 94 -9.03 7.88 11.96
N LYS A 95 -8.61 9.13 11.74
CA LYS A 95 -7.45 9.44 10.90
C LYS A 95 -6.18 8.83 11.50
N SER A 96 -5.97 8.96 12.82
CA SER A 96 -4.82 8.36 13.50
C SER A 96 -4.84 6.83 13.38
N LYS A 97 -6.01 6.21 13.53
CA LYS A 97 -6.17 4.75 13.29
C LYS A 97 -5.91 4.37 11.84
N ALA A 98 -6.31 5.21 10.88
CA ALA A 98 -6.02 4.99 9.47
C ALA A 98 -4.52 4.98 9.23
N ASP A 99 -3.81 5.99 9.75
CA ASP A 99 -2.36 6.11 9.61
C ASP A 99 -1.65 4.90 10.22
N GLN A 100 -2.09 4.46 11.40
CA GLN A 100 -1.60 3.24 12.03
C GLN A 100 -1.87 1.99 11.19
N LEU A 101 -3.07 1.83 10.61
CA LEU A 101 -3.37 0.70 9.72
C LEU A 101 -2.57 0.76 8.40
N ILE A 102 -2.29 1.96 7.89
CA ILE A 102 -1.43 2.16 6.72
C ILE A 102 -0.01 1.71 7.03
N ASP A 103 0.52 2.08 8.19
CA ASP A 103 1.86 1.68 8.63
C ASP A 103 1.95 0.17 8.88
N ASP A 104 0.94 -0.38 9.54
CA ASP A 104 0.81 -1.83 9.77
C ASP A 104 0.75 -2.59 8.44
N ALA A 105 -0.07 -2.13 7.49
CA ALA A 105 -0.18 -2.72 6.16
C ALA A 105 1.13 -2.61 5.36
N LYS A 106 1.85 -1.49 5.44
CA LYS A 106 3.16 -1.33 4.80
C LYS A 106 4.22 -2.25 5.37
N SER A 107 4.09 -2.61 6.65
CA SER A 107 5.01 -3.52 7.34
C SER A 107 4.54 -4.96 7.34
N ALA A 108 3.26 -5.21 7.06
CA ALA A 108 2.64 -6.52 7.08
C ALA A 108 3.25 -7.48 6.07
N ALA A 109 3.30 -8.75 6.48
CA ALA A 109 3.60 -9.86 5.60
C ALA A 109 2.29 -10.37 5.01
N ALA A 110 1.83 -9.74 3.93
CA ALA A 110 0.61 -10.10 3.22
C ALA A 110 0.75 -9.81 1.73
N ILE A 111 0.00 -10.52 0.89
CA ILE A 111 0.02 -10.36 -0.56
C ILE A 111 -1.32 -9.77 -0.99
N GLY A 112 -1.29 -8.57 -1.58
CA GLY A 112 -2.50 -7.92 -2.08
C GLY A 112 -2.30 -6.50 -2.59
N ASP A 113 -3.41 -5.85 -2.93
CA ASP A 113 -3.42 -4.50 -3.49
C ASP A 113 -3.42 -3.42 -2.41
N PHE A 114 -2.27 -3.26 -1.75
CA PHE A 114 -2.06 -2.22 -0.75
C PHE A 114 -2.29 -0.82 -1.32
N GLU A 115 -1.95 -0.58 -2.59
CA GLU A 115 -2.16 0.72 -3.24
C GLU A 115 -3.63 1.08 -3.29
N SER A 116 -4.48 0.17 -3.77
CA SER A 116 -5.93 0.38 -3.83
C SER A 116 -6.54 0.54 -2.44
N LEU A 117 -6.10 -0.27 -1.46
CA LEU A 117 -6.60 -0.23 -0.09
C LEU A 117 -6.31 1.12 0.59
N ILE A 118 -5.03 1.52 0.58
CA ILE A 118 -4.55 2.76 1.22
C ILE A 118 -5.05 3.99 0.46
N SER A 119 -5.11 3.94 -0.87
CA SER A 119 -5.69 5.01 -1.70
C SER A 119 -7.16 5.23 -1.38
N SER A 120 -7.94 4.14 -1.28
CA SER A 120 -9.35 4.21 -0.88
C SER A 120 -9.52 4.80 0.52
N ALA A 121 -8.59 4.48 1.43
CA ALA A 121 -8.58 5.02 2.78
C ALA A 121 -8.39 6.53 2.83
N ASN A 122 -7.30 6.99 2.21
CA ASN A 122 -6.96 8.40 2.15
C ASN A 122 -8.05 9.20 1.46
N LYS A 123 -8.62 8.68 0.37
CA LYS A 123 -9.72 9.33 -0.35
C LYS A 123 -10.95 9.53 0.54
N LYS A 124 -11.40 8.50 1.25
CA LYS A 124 -12.57 8.60 2.16
C LYS A 124 -12.32 9.60 3.30
N LEU A 125 -11.14 9.56 3.92
CA LEU A 125 -10.75 10.51 4.95
C LEU A 125 -10.76 11.95 4.43
N GLU A 126 -10.19 12.17 3.25
CA GLU A 126 -10.16 13.49 2.62
C GLU A 126 -11.56 14.00 2.28
N GLU A 127 -12.43 13.16 1.73
CA GLU A 127 -13.81 13.56 1.41
C GLU A 127 -14.59 13.97 2.65
N ILE A 128 -14.43 13.25 3.76
CA ILE A 128 -15.14 13.54 5.00
C ILE A 128 -14.54 14.76 5.71
N GLY A 129 -13.22 14.91 5.67
CA GLY A 129 -12.54 16.13 6.13
C GLY A 129 -12.99 17.37 5.34
N LYS A 130 -13.10 17.27 4.02
CA LYS A 130 -13.60 18.35 3.15
C LYS A 130 -15.07 18.68 3.40
N LYS A 131 -15.93 17.68 3.62
CA LYS A 131 -17.34 17.92 3.96
C LYS A 131 -17.48 18.73 5.25
N LYS A 132 -16.70 18.43 6.27
CA LYS A 132 -16.68 19.22 7.52
C LYS A 132 -16.21 20.65 7.31
N ALA A 133 -15.12 20.85 6.56
CA ALA A 133 -14.60 22.18 6.27
C ALA A 133 -15.61 23.06 5.49
N LYS A 134 -16.52 22.44 4.72
CA LYS A 134 -17.56 23.15 3.96
C LYS A 134 -18.80 23.49 4.78
N GLU A 135 -19.11 22.76 5.84
CA GLU A 135 -20.21 23.08 6.76
C GLU A 135 -19.88 24.23 7.74
N GLU A 136 -18.60 24.51 7.98
CA GLU A 136 -18.15 25.59 8.88
C GLU A 136 -17.95 26.95 8.19
N SER A 137 -18.43 27.10 6.95
CA SER A 137 -18.52 28.41 6.26
C SER A 137 -19.97 28.93 6.30
N PRO A 138 -20.39 29.73 7.30
CA PRO A 138 -21.65 30.43 7.21
C PRO A 138 -21.51 31.65 6.27
N GLY A 139 -22.34 31.68 5.24
CA GLY A 139 -22.84 32.92 4.65
C GLY A 139 -21.97 33.58 3.58
N LYS A 140 -22.39 33.43 2.32
CA LYS A 140 -22.68 34.64 1.54
C LYS A 140 -24.15 34.61 1.18
N ILE A 141 -24.95 35.23 2.03
CA ILE A 141 -26.28 35.70 1.67
C ILE A 141 -26.00 36.83 0.68
N GLU A 142 -26.11 36.57 -0.62
CA GLU A 142 -26.13 37.64 -1.61
C GLU A 142 -27.57 38.11 -1.77
N GLU A 143 -27.93 39.09 -0.95
CA GLU A 143 -28.82 40.17 -1.38
C GLU A 143 -28.15 41.46 -0.88
N PRO A 144 -27.76 42.38 -1.79
CA PRO A 144 -28.67 43.48 -2.06
C PRO A 144 -28.62 44.02 -3.51
N SER A 145 -29.80 44.35 -4.05
CA SER A 145 -30.23 45.67 -4.59
C SER A 145 -31.34 45.53 -5.63
#